data_AF-A0A838KDJ0-F1
#
_entry.id   AF-A0A838KDJ0-F1
#
_cell.length_a   1.000
_cell.length_b   1.000
_cell.length_c   1.000
_cell.angle_alpha   90.00
_cell.angle_beta   90.00
_cell.angle_gamma   90.00
#
_symmetry.space_group_name_H-M   'P 1'
#
loop_
_entity.id
_entity.type
_entity.pdbx_description
1 polymer ?
#
loop_
_entity_poly.entity_id
_entity_poly.type
_entity_poly.pdbx_seq_one_letter_code
_entity_poly.pdbx_strand_id
1 'polypeptide(L)'
;MVLSEPASASPVGRPTVGATLTVDVGAVAHGGHCVARHEGRVVFVRHALPGERVRVQVTEAGERASFWRADAVEVVEASPD
;
A
#
# COMPACT_ATOMS: atom_id res chain seq x y z
N MET A 1 -11.03 -26.77 -13.75
CA MET A 1 -11.72 -25.46 -13.85
C MET A 1 -11.24 -24.66 -12.65
N VAL A 2 -10.13 -23.95 -12.82
CA VAL A 2 -9.50 -23.21 -11.71
C VAL A 2 -10.41 -22.03 -11.37
N LEU A 3 -10.80 -21.93 -10.11
CA LEU A 3 -11.48 -20.77 -9.56
C LEU A 3 -10.44 -19.64 -9.55
N SER A 4 -10.52 -18.72 -10.50
CA SER A 4 -9.85 -17.43 -10.35
C SER A 4 -10.56 -16.70 -9.20
N GLU A 5 -9.97 -16.74 -8.02
CA GLU A 5 -10.42 -15.93 -6.88
C GLU A 5 -10.38 -14.45 -7.28
N PRO A 6 -11.42 -13.66 -6.95
CA PRO A 6 -11.40 -12.24 -7.23
C PRO A 6 -10.31 -11.60 -6.36
N ALA A 7 -9.18 -11.26 -6.97
CA ALA A 7 -8.28 -10.24 -6.45
C ALA A 7 -9.02 -8.89 -6.56
N SER A 8 -9.99 -8.61 -5.69
CA SER A 8 -10.68 -7.33 -5.74
C SER A 8 -11.15 -6.83 -4.39
N ALA A 9 -10.47 -5.75 -3.98
CA ALA A 9 -10.84 -4.72 -3.04
C ALA A 9 -10.84 -5.08 -1.54
N SER A 10 -9.71 -4.77 -0.89
CA SER A 10 -9.69 -4.37 0.53
C SER A 10 -10.81 -3.35 0.83
N PRO A 11 -11.36 -3.35 2.05
CA PRO A 11 -12.62 -2.69 2.40
C PRO A 11 -12.70 -1.25 1.89
N VAL A 12 -13.80 -0.93 1.20
CA VAL A 12 -14.25 0.47 0.96
C VAL A 12 -14.44 1.12 2.32
N GLY A 13 -13.42 1.82 2.79
CA GLY A 13 -13.38 2.40 4.11
C GLY A 13 -11.97 2.88 4.44
N ARG A 14 -11.88 4.03 5.10
CA ARG A 14 -10.60 4.55 5.59
C ARG A 14 -9.92 3.44 6.41
N PRO A 15 -8.67 3.04 6.09
CA PRO A 15 -8.01 1.98 6.80
C PRO A 15 -7.81 2.39 8.26
N THR A 16 -8.06 1.45 9.16
CA THR A 16 -7.65 1.56 10.55
C THR A 16 -6.20 1.11 10.69
N VAL A 17 -5.54 1.53 11.76
CA VAL A 17 -4.23 0.95 12.13
C VAL A 17 -4.38 -0.56 12.28
N GLY A 18 -3.45 -1.32 11.70
CA GLY A 18 -3.48 -2.79 11.61
C GLY A 18 -4.20 -3.33 10.38
N ALA A 19 -4.90 -2.50 9.59
CA ALA A 19 -5.53 -2.94 8.36
C ALA A 19 -4.49 -3.26 7.28
N THR A 20 -4.78 -4.26 6.46
CA THR A 20 -3.93 -4.67 5.36
C THR A 20 -4.51 -4.21 4.03
N LEU A 21 -3.70 -3.53 3.22
CA LEU A 21 -4.07 -2.99 1.92
C LEU A 21 -3.10 -3.48 0.86
N THR A 22 -3.59 -3.74 -0.34
CA THR A 22 -2.70 -3.92 -1.50
C THR A 22 -2.56 -2.59 -2.20
N VAL A 23 -1.33 -2.13 -2.40
CA VAL A 23 -1.05 -0.84 -3.02
C VAL A 23 0.03 -0.98 -4.08
N ASP A 24 -0.09 -0.12 -5.09
CA ASP A 24 0.92 0.03 -6.13
C ASP A 24 1.97 1.04 -5.66
N VAL A 25 3.21 0.59 -5.59
CA VAL A 25 4.31 1.39 -5.06
C VAL A 25 4.82 2.28 -6.17
N GLY A 26 4.56 3.57 -6.03
CA GLY A 26 5.01 4.58 -6.97
C GLY A 26 6.40 5.09 -6.65
N ALA A 27 6.62 6.36 -6.98
CA ALA A 27 7.91 7.02 -6.83
C ALA A 27 8.41 7.07 -5.38
N VAL A 28 9.74 7.11 -5.24
CA VAL A 28 10.41 7.42 -3.97
C VAL A 28 10.23 8.90 -3.62
N ALA A 29 9.79 9.17 -2.39
CA ALA A 29 9.79 10.51 -1.80
C ALA A 29 11.17 10.89 -1.27
N HIS A 30 11.38 12.20 -1.09
CA HIS A 30 12.58 12.75 -0.44
C HIS A 30 12.68 12.17 0.99
N GLY A 31 13.73 11.39 1.25
CA GLY A 31 13.90 10.65 2.52
C GLY A 31 13.79 9.12 2.41
N GLY A 32 13.81 8.55 1.21
CA GLY A 32 13.98 7.09 1.01
C GLY A 32 12.74 6.25 1.31
N HIS A 33 11.57 6.88 1.41
CA HIS A 33 10.29 6.19 1.55
C HIS A 33 9.60 6.09 0.18
N CYS A 34 8.98 4.97 -0.12
CA CYS A 34 8.19 4.85 -1.33
C CYS A 34 6.78 5.40 -1.12
N VAL A 35 6.19 5.93 -2.19
CA VAL A 35 4.87 6.53 -2.13
C VAL A 35 3.89 5.70 -2.93
N ALA A 36 2.88 5.19 -2.25
CA ALA A 36 1.71 4.63 -2.89
C ALA A 36 0.54 5.63 -2.83
N ARG A 37 -0.37 5.52 -3.80
CA ARG A 37 -1.63 6.28 -3.79
C ARG A 37 -2.79 5.33 -3.60
N HIS A 38 -3.64 5.60 -2.62
CA HIS A 38 -4.82 4.81 -2.34
C HIS A 38 -5.98 5.77 -2.04
N GLU A 39 -7.11 5.64 -2.74
CA GLU A 39 -8.32 6.45 -2.51
C GLU A 39 -8.04 7.98 -2.54
N GLY A 40 -7.14 8.44 -3.42
CA GLY A 40 -6.75 9.85 -3.54
C GLY A 40 -5.87 10.37 -2.39
N ARG A 41 -5.43 9.50 -1.47
CA ARG A 41 -4.53 9.82 -0.37
C ARG A 41 -3.15 9.23 -0.60
N VAL A 42 -2.15 9.91 -0.03
CA VAL A 42 -0.74 9.51 -0.06
C VAL A 42 -0.47 8.53 1.07
N VAL A 43 0.07 7.37 0.72
CA VAL A 43 0.53 6.34 1.67
C VAL A 43 2.03 6.23 1.54
N PHE A 44 2.75 6.55 2.62
CA PHE A 44 4.18 6.31 2.70
C PHE A 44 4.41 4.85 3.07
N VAL A 45 5.02 4.12 2.15
CA VAL A 45 5.34 2.70 2.27
C VAL A 45 6.83 2.56 2.55
N ARG A 46 7.14 1.86 3.64
CA ARG A 46 8.49 1.39 3.94
C ARG A 46 8.68 -0.04 3.43
N HIS A 47 9.92 -0.39 3.15
CA HIS A 47 10.31 -1.74 2.72
C HIS A 47 9.70 -2.19 1.38
N ALA A 48 9.52 -1.25 0.45
CA ALA A 48 9.09 -1.53 -0.91
C ALA A 48 9.94 -0.75 -1.91
N LEU A 49 9.97 -1.21 -3.16
CA LEU A 49 10.66 -0.59 -4.28
C LEU A 49 9.63 0.04 -5.24
N PRO A 50 10.00 1.14 -5.93
CA PRO A 50 9.14 1.74 -6.95
C PRO A 50 8.87 0.73 -8.07
N GLY A 51 7.60 0.60 -8.46
CA GLY A 51 7.14 -0.36 -9.46
C GLY A 51 6.67 -1.70 -8.89
N GLU A 52 6.81 -1.94 -7.58
CA GLU A 52 6.26 -3.14 -6.94
C GLU A 52 4.77 -3.00 -6.62
N ARG A 53 4.05 -4.13 -6.67
CA ARG A 53 2.77 -4.25 -5.98
C ARG A 53 2.98 -4.98 -4.67
N VAL A 54 2.69 -4.31 -3.57
CA VAL A 54 2.93 -4.88 -2.24
C VAL A 54 1.68 -4.80 -1.40
N ARG A 55 1.57 -5.78 -0.51
CA ARG A 55 0.61 -5.80 0.57
C ARG A 55 1.23 -5.08 1.75
N VAL A 56 0.59 -4.00 2.18
CA VAL A 56 1.05 -3.15 3.26
C VAL A 56 0.15 -3.28 4.47
N GLN A 57 0.73 -3.25 5.65
CA GLN A 57 0.01 -3.11 6.91
C GLN A 57 0.08 -1.66 7.36
N VAL A 58 -1.09 -1.03 7.51
CA VAL A 58 -1.21 0.36 7.93
C VAL A 58 -0.79 0.48 9.38
N THR A 59 0.25 1.27 9.64
CA THR A 59 0.80 1.51 10.98
C THR A 59 0.32 2.84 11.55
N GLU A 60 0.07 3.82 10.68
CA GLU A 60 -0.51 5.11 11.08
C GLU A 60 -1.58 5.54 10.08
N ALA A 61 -2.83 5.57 10.55
CA ALA A 61 -3.95 6.17 9.84
C ALA A 61 -4.85 6.90 10.83
N GLY A 62 -5.26 8.12 10.47
CA GLY A 62 -6.18 8.94 11.25
C GLY A 62 -7.14 9.69 10.34
N GLU A 63 -8.32 10.01 10.84
CA GLU A 63 -9.34 10.73 10.07
C GLU A 63 -8.86 12.12 9.60
N ARG A 64 -8.04 12.77 10.43
CA ARG A 64 -7.42 14.08 10.17
C ARG A 64 -6.00 13.99 9.60
N ALA A 65 -5.50 12.78 9.33
CA ALA A 65 -4.14 12.62 8.82
C ALA A 65 -4.11 12.93 7.31
N SER A 66 -3.23 13.86 6.92
CA SER A 66 -3.02 14.24 5.51
C SER A 66 -2.36 13.13 4.68
N PHE A 67 -1.73 12.17 5.35
CA PHE A 67 -1.09 10.99 4.75
C PHE A 67 -1.21 9.80 5.69
N TRP A 68 -1.04 8.60 5.16
CA TRP A 68 -0.96 7.37 5.94
C TRP A 68 0.45 6.79 5.87
N ARG A 69 0.82 6.00 6.87
CA ARG A 69 2.05 5.20 6.85
C ARG A 69 1.71 3.74 6.95
N ALA A 70 2.44 2.95 6.18
CA ALA A 70 2.29 1.52 6.16
C ALA A 70 3.64 0.85 5.91
N ASP A 71 3.79 -0.36 6.39
CA ASP A 71 4.95 -1.20 6.13
C ASP A 71 4.55 -2.29 5.13
N ALA A 72 5.34 -2.46 4.08
CA ALA A 72 5.18 -3.61 3.19
C ALA A 72 5.51 -4.88 3.97
N VAL A 73 4.53 -5.79 4.02
CA VAL A 73 4.63 -7.08 4.71
C VAL A 73 4.75 -8.24 3.74
N GLU A 74 4.33 -8.05 2.49
CA GLU A 74 4.37 -9.06 1.44
C GLU A 74 4.47 -8.37 0.07
N VAL A 75 5.33 -8.89 -0.82
CA VAL A 75 5.41 -8.44 -2.21
C VAL A 75 4.49 -9.34 -3.03
N VAL A 76 3.47 -8.73 -3.65
CA VAL A 76 2.49 -9.43 -4.50
C VAL A 76 3.03 -9.54 -5.93
N GLU A 77 3.58 -8.44 -6.44
CA GLU A 77 4.25 -8.38 -7.75
C GLU A 77 5.58 -7.67 -7.55
N ALA A 78 6.66 -8.38 -7.89
CA ALA A 78 8.02 -7.85 -7.83
C ALA A 78 8.23 -6.76 -8.88
N SER A 79 9.23 -5.90 -8.63
CA SER A 79 9.60 -4.85 -9.56
C SER A 79 10.03 -5.46 -10.89
N PRO A 80 9.61 -4.90 -12.03
CA PRO A 80 10.13 -5.30 -13.34
C PRO A 80 11.55 -4.80 -13.62
N ASP A 81 12.11 -3.97 -12.73
CA ASP A 81 13.44 -3.35 -12.81
C ASP A 81 14.45 -4.04 -11.88
#